data_AF-A0A950S940-F1
#
_entry.id   AF-A0A950S940-F1
#
_cell.length_a   1.000
_cell.length_b   1.000
_cell.length_c   1.000
_cell.angle_alpha   90.00
_cell.angle_beta   90.00
_cell.angle_gamma   90.00
#
_symmetry.space_group_name_H-M   'P 1'
#
loop_
_entity.id
_entity.type
_entity.pdbx_description
1 polymer ?
#
loop_
_entity_poly.entity_id
_entity_poly.type
_entity_poly.pdbx_seq_one_letter_code
_entity_poly.pdbx_strand_id
1 'polypeptide(L)'
;MSRILPKQEAIPRTEMIALLRAELVKLTDDDNSICKVASERGIFCKGFHRNSDGGLRRCYSWLDKRRPGMSREELEDLANRWQLARQIVDELPLACDVQQKEHDSCRGWDDFSNEELAGFFTELTGRSLIVA
;
A
#
# COMPACT_ATOMS: atom_id res chain seq x y z
N MET A 1 23.98 -16.49 33.44
CA MET A 1 24.35 -16.54 32.01
C MET A 1 23.58 -15.44 31.27
N SER A 2 24.18 -14.27 31.07
CA SER A 2 23.57 -13.21 30.26
C SER A 2 23.57 -13.64 28.80
N ARG A 3 22.40 -13.91 28.23
CA ARG A 3 22.24 -13.98 26.78
C ARG A 3 22.40 -12.56 26.25
N ILE A 4 23.55 -12.26 25.66
CA ILE A 4 23.71 -11.09 24.80
C ILE A 4 22.88 -11.41 23.56
N LEU A 5 21.64 -10.90 23.50
CA LEU A 5 20.89 -10.86 22.26
C LEU A 5 21.71 -10.03 21.27
N PRO A 6 22.02 -10.54 20.06
CA PRO A 6 22.72 -9.75 19.07
C PRO A 6 21.93 -8.46 18.83
N LYS A 7 22.61 -7.32 18.92
CA LYS A 7 22.04 -6.01 18.63
C LYS A 7 21.59 -6.05 17.16
N GLN A 8 20.29 -6.21 16.92
CA GLN A 8 19.73 -6.06 15.58
C GLN A 8 20.08 -4.65 15.11
N GLU A 9 20.89 -4.56 14.06
CA GLU A 9 21.24 -3.29 13.46
C GLU A 9 20.00 -2.74 12.75
N ALA A 10 19.60 -1.53 13.13
CA ALA A 10 18.42 -0.88 12.56
C ALA A 10 18.75 -0.34 11.17
N ILE A 11 17.86 -0.59 10.21
CA ILE A 11 18.04 -0.10 8.83
C ILE A 11 17.32 1.24 8.64
N PRO A 12 17.79 2.11 7.73
CA PRO A 12 17.09 3.34 7.39
C PRO A 12 15.67 3.07 6.87
N ARG A 13 14.73 3.99 7.18
CA ARG A 13 13.35 3.95 6.67
C ARG A 13 13.26 3.77 5.15
N THR A 14 14.12 4.47 4.40
CA THR A 14 14.16 4.37 2.93
C THR A 14 14.56 2.99 2.44
N GLU A 15 15.45 2.31 3.15
CA GLU A 15 15.85 0.93 2.87
C GLU A 15 14.71 -0.04 3.17
N MET A 16 14.01 0.14 4.30
CA MET A 16 12.82 -0.66 4.61
C MET A 16 11.74 -0.51 3.54
N ILE A 17 11.45 0.72 3.09
CA ILE A 17 10.49 0.98 2.00
C ILE A 17 10.96 0.30 0.71
N ALA A 18 12.25 0.33 0.39
CA ALA A 18 12.77 -0.35 -0.79
C ALA A 18 12.57 -1.87 -0.74
N LEU A 19 12.79 -2.49 0.42
CA LEU A 19 12.54 -3.92 0.64
C LEU A 19 11.05 -4.25 0.54
N LEU A 20 10.19 -3.47 1.19
CA LEU A 20 8.74 -3.64 1.09
C LEU A 20 8.25 -3.51 -0.35
N ARG A 21 8.73 -2.49 -1.07
CA ARG A 21 8.42 -2.29 -2.49
C ARG A 21 8.81 -3.52 -3.31
N ALA A 22 10.00 -4.08 -3.09
CA ALA A 22 10.46 -5.28 -3.80
C ALA A 22 9.56 -6.50 -3.54
N GLU A 23 9.05 -6.67 -2.32
CA GLU A 23 8.12 -7.76 -2.01
C GLU A 23 6.73 -7.53 -2.58
N LEU A 24 6.20 -6.31 -2.47
CA LEU A 24 4.84 -5.98 -2.91
C LEU A 24 4.69 -6.01 -4.44
N VAL A 25 5.72 -5.60 -5.21
CA VAL A 25 5.71 -5.69 -6.68
C VAL A 25 5.53 -7.12 -7.18
N LYS A 26 6.06 -8.12 -6.46
CA LYS A 26 5.90 -9.54 -6.83
C LYS A 26 4.45 -10.03 -6.74
N LEU A 27 3.59 -9.28 -6.05
CA LEU A 27 2.20 -9.63 -5.82
C LEU A 27 1.24 -8.94 -6.80
N THR A 28 1.74 -7.98 -7.57
CA THR A 28 0.97 -7.19 -8.53
C THR A 28 1.21 -7.65 -9.96
N ASP A 29 0.28 -7.33 -10.84
CA ASP A 29 0.38 -7.56 -12.29
C ASP A 29 -0.31 -6.41 -13.04
N ASP A 30 -0.45 -6.57 -14.36
CA ASP A 30 -1.04 -5.57 -15.25
C ASP A 30 -2.53 -5.29 -14.95
N ASP A 31 -3.21 -6.20 -14.25
CA ASP A 31 -4.63 -6.11 -13.91
C ASP A 31 -4.86 -5.81 -12.42
N ASN A 32 -3.88 -6.02 -11.56
CA ASN A 32 -4.02 -5.98 -10.11
C ASN A 32 -2.99 -5.06 -9.44
N SER A 33 -3.44 -3.86 -9.05
CA SER A 33 -2.65 -2.97 -8.19
C SER A 33 -2.48 -3.56 -6.79
N ILE A 34 -1.48 -3.08 -6.06
CA ILE A 34 -1.27 -3.55 -4.68
C ILE A 34 -2.45 -3.20 -3.75
N CYS A 35 -3.21 -2.15 -4.05
CA CYS A 35 -4.42 -1.81 -3.30
C CYS A 35 -5.50 -2.89 -3.45
N LYS A 36 -5.69 -3.45 -4.65
CA LYS A 36 -6.64 -4.55 -4.87
C LYS A 36 -6.16 -5.82 -4.17
N VAL A 37 -4.90 -6.20 -4.41
CA VAL A 37 -4.30 -7.41 -3.84
C VAL A 37 -4.33 -7.40 -2.30
N ALA A 38 -3.99 -6.27 -1.67
CA ALA A 38 -4.03 -6.12 -0.22
C ALA A 38 -5.46 -6.23 0.35
N SER A 39 -6.47 -5.76 -0.38
CA SER A 39 -7.88 -5.90 0.03
C SER A 39 -8.37 -7.34 -0.02
N GLU A 40 -8.08 -8.05 -1.09
CA GLU A 40 -8.52 -9.43 -1.30
C GLU A 40 -7.82 -10.40 -0.34
N ARG A 41 -6.53 -10.18 -0.07
CA ARG A 41 -5.72 -11.06 0.80
C ARG A 41 -5.74 -10.63 2.27
N GLY A 42 -6.25 -9.45 2.59
CA GLY A 42 -6.30 -8.93 3.96
C GLY A 42 -4.93 -8.62 4.56
N ILE A 43 -3.93 -8.33 3.71
CA ILE A 43 -2.53 -8.11 4.11
C ILE A 43 -2.16 -6.62 4.11
N PHE A 44 -1.00 -6.30 4.68
CA PHE A 44 -0.42 -4.95 4.62
C PHE A 44 -1.40 -3.91 5.16
N CYS A 45 -1.64 -2.82 4.42
CA CYS A 45 -2.60 -1.78 4.80
C CYS A 45 -4.06 -2.14 4.52
N LYS A 46 -4.36 -3.36 4.07
CA LYS A 46 -5.70 -3.83 3.63
C LYS A 46 -6.24 -3.14 2.38
N GLY A 47 -5.46 -2.32 1.68
CA GLY A 47 -5.84 -1.74 0.40
C GLY A 47 -7.10 -0.88 0.46
N PHE A 48 -8.01 -1.02 -0.52
CA PHE A 48 -9.33 -0.37 -0.52
C PHE A 48 -10.19 -0.69 0.72
N HIS A 49 -10.10 -1.91 1.25
CA HIS A 49 -10.80 -2.33 2.48
C HIS A 49 -10.34 -1.58 3.75
N ARG A 50 -9.25 -0.81 3.70
CA ARG A 50 -8.88 0.10 4.81
C ARG A 50 -9.93 1.19 5.05
N ASN A 51 -10.70 1.52 4.01
CA ASN A 51 -11.73 2.55 4.05
C ASN A 51 -13.13 1.93 4.12
N SER A 52 -14.04 2.54 4.88
CA SER A 52 -15.49 2.28 4.75
C SER A 52 -16.02 2.74 3.40
N ASP A 53 -17.23 2.35 3.00
CA ASP A 53 -17.77 2.71 1.66
C ASP A 53 -17.79 4.22 1.46
N GLY A 54 -18.31 4.95 2.45
CA GLY A 54 -18.29 6.41 2.44
C GLY A 54 -16.87 7.00 2.46
N GLY A 55 -15.90 6.32 3.07
CA GLY A 55 -14.48 6.74 3.02
C GLY A 55 -13.92 6.60 1.61
N LEU A 56 -14.13 5.44 0.99
CA LEU A 56 -13.67 5.17 -0.36
C LEU A 56 -14.29 6.13 -1.38
N ARG A 57 -15.60 6.39 -1.28
CA ARG A 57 -16.28 7.40 -2.12
C ARG A 57 -15.74 8.81 -1.94
N ARG A 58 -15.25 9.18 -0.75
CA ARG A 58 -14.61 10.48 -0.53
C ARG A 58 -13.26 10.56 -1.24
N CYS A 59 -12.41 9.55 -1.08
CA CYS A 59 -11.12 9.44 -1.78
C CYS A 59 -11.29 9.54 -3.29
N TYR A 60 -12.27 8.82 -3.84
CA TYR A 60 -12.54 8.75 -5.27
C TYR A 60 -13.76 9.58 -5.69
N SER A 61 -14.00 10.71 -5.01
CA SER A 61 -15.23 11.50 -5.23
C SER A 61 -15.36 12.02 -6.66
N TRP A 62 -14.25 12.20 -7.37
CA TRP A 62 -14.23 12.59 -8.78
C TRP A 62 -14.63 11.45 -9.73
N LEU A 63 -14.41 10.18 -9.36
CA LEU A 63 -14.97 9.01 -10.05
C LEU A 63 -16.46 8.86 -9.73
N ASP A 64 -16.81 8.90 -8.44
CA ASP A 64 -18.17 8.72 -7.95
C ASP A 64 -19.14 9.77 -8.55
N LYS A 65 -18.70 11.03 -8.65
CA LYS A 65 -19.50 12.11 -9.30
C LYS A 65 -19.77 11.88 -10.77
N ARG A 66 -18.87 11.21 -11.50
CA ARG A 66 -19.03 10.95 -12.95
C ARG A 66 -19.99 9.80 -13.21
N ARG A 67 -20.09 8.85 -12.28
CA ARG A 67 -21.00 7.72 -12.37
C ARG A 67 -21.66 7.47 -11.00
N PRO A 68 -22.61 8.31 -10.59
CA PRO A 68 -23.27 8.15 -9.29
C PRO A 68 -24.05 6.83 -9.23
N GLY A 69 -24.16 6.27 -8.03
CA GLY A 69 -24.94 5.03 -7.79
C GLY A 69 -24.19 3.74 -8.06
N MET A 70 -22.89 3.78 -8.37
CA MET A 70 -22.05 2.58 -8.43
C MET A 70 -22.04 1.86 -7.09
N SER A 71 -22.06 0.53 -7.15
CA SER A 71 -21.74 -0.32 -6.00
C SER A 71 -20.31 -0.07 -5.50
N ARG A 72 -20.02 -0.53 -4.29
CA ARG A 72 -18.67 -0.45 -3.74
C ARG A 72 -17.66 -1.19 -4.62
N GLU A 73 -18.04 -2.38 -5.09
CA GLU A 73 -17.19 -3.23 -5.92
C GLU A 73 -16.84 -2.56 -7.26
N GLU A 74 -17.82 -1.94 -7.92
CA GLU A 74 -17.56 -1.16 -9.15
C GLU A 74 -16.61 0.02 -8.90
N LEU A 75 -16.72 0.68 -7.73
CA LEU A 75 -15.80 1.77 -7.37
C LEU A 75 -14.38 1.25 -7.12
N GLU A 76 -14.23 0.11 -6.46
CA GLU A 76 -12.92 -0.52 -6.23
C GLU A 76 -12.27 -0.98 -7.54
N ASP A 77 -13.03 -1.51 -8.49
CA ASP A 77 -12.54 -1.88 -9.82
C ASP A 77 -12.05 -0.65 -10.60
N LEU A 78 -12.80 0.45 -10.59
CA LEU A 78 -12.37 1.71 -11.21
C LEU A 78 -11.16 2.33 -10.52
N ALA A 79 -11.13 2.28 -9.19
CA ALA A 79 -10.00 2.76 -8.40
C ALA A 79 -8.74 1.94 -8.71
N ASN A 80 -8.84 0.62 -8.84
CA ASN A 80 -7.75 -0.26 -9.24
C ASN A 80 -7.18 0.13 -10.60
N ARG A 81 -8.04 0.26 -11.61
CA ARG A 81 -7.64 0.67 -12.96
C ARG A 81 -6.98 2.05 -12.97
N TRP A 82 -7.50 2.97 -12.16
CA TRP A 82 -6.90 4.29 -12.03
C TRP A 82 -5.50 4.22 -11.40
N GLN A 83 -5.32 3.46 -10.30
CA GLN A 83 -3.99 3.28 -9.68
C GLN A 83 -2.98 2.73 -10.69
N LEU A 84 -3.35 1.70 -11.45
CA LEU A 84 -2.51 1.11 -12.50
C LEU A 84 -2.17 2.13 -13.60
N ALA A 85 -3.16 2.90 -14.07
CA ALA A 85 -2.94 3.93 -15.07
C ALA A 85 -1.97 5.02 -14.58
N ARG A 86 -2.09 5.44 -13.30
CA ARG A 86 -1.15 6.42 -12.71
C ARG A 86 0.26 5.86 -12.56
N GLN A 87 0.39 4.59 -12.14
CA GLN A 87 1.68 3.90 -12.10
C GLN A 87 2.39 3.94 -13.47
N ILE A 88 1.65 3.68 -14.55
CA ILE A 88 2.20 3.74 -15.92
C ILE A 88 2.59 5.16 -16.30
N VAL A 89 1.71 6.14 -16.09
CA VAL A 89 1.94 7.55 -16.50
C VAL A 89 3.11 8.18 -15.75
N ASP A 90 3.27 7.87 -14.47
CA ASP A 90 4.35 8.41 -13.63
C ASP A 90 5.60 7.52 -13.59
N GLU A 91 5.60 6.38 -14.31
CA GLU A 91 6.68 5.39 -14.29
C GLU A 91 7.02 4.90 -12.87
N LEU A 92 5.98 4.71 -12.04
CA LEU A 92 6.10 4.30 -10.64
C LEU A 92 5.70 2.83 -10.45
N PRO A 93 6.45 2.07 -9.64
CA PRO A 93 6.29 0.62 -9.58
C PRO A 93 5.05 0.19 -8.79
N LEU A 94 4.58 0.98 -7.82
CA LEU A 94 3.42 0.65 -6.99
C LEU A 94 2.50 1.85 -6.78
N ALA A 95 1.23 1.55 -6.52
CA ALA A 95 0.24 2.55 -6.08
C ALA A 95 0.71 3.32 -4.84
N CYS A 96 1.47 2.70 -3.92
CA CYS A 96 2.02 3.40 -2.76
C CYS A 96 2.94 4.56 -3.14
N ASP A 97 3.72 4.42 -4.22
CA ASP A 97 4.60 5.48 -4.73
C ASP A 97 3.79 6.60 -5.39
N VAL A 98 2.75 6.25 -6.16
CA VAL A 98 1.79 7.22 -6.73
C VAL A 98 1.14 8.03 -5.61
N GLN A 99 0.63 7.36 -4.58
CA GLN A 99 -0.08 8.02 -3.48
C GLN A 99 0.83 8.89 -2.61
N GLN A 100 2.13 8.56 -2.48
CA GLN A 100 3.08 9.43 -1.79
C GLN A 100 3.30 10.76 -2.54
N LYS A 101 3.06 10.79 -3.85
CA LYS A 101 3.13 12.00 -4.68
C LYS A 101 1.80 12.76 -4.69
N GLU A 102 0.68 12.04 -4.86
CA GLU A 102 -0.62 12.65 -5.16
C GLU A 102 -1.51 12.87 -3.93
N HIS A 103 -1.40 12.02 -2.92
CA HIS A 103 -2.22 12.05 -1.71
C HIS A 103 -3.74 11.95 -1.96
N ASP A 104 -4.16 11.31 -3.05
CA ASP A 104 -5.56 11.23 -3.46
C ASP A 104 -6.42 10.35 -2.53
N SER A 105 -5.92 9.16 -2.21
CA SER A 105 -6.64 8.16 -1.40
C SER A 105 -6.00 7.90 -0.04
N CYS A 106 -4.68 8.05 0.04
CA CYS A 106 -3.86 7.93 1.23
C CYS A 106 -2.54 8.67 1.02
N ARG A 107 -1.66 8.73 2.03
CA ARG A 107 -0.33 9.37 1.86
C ARG A 107 0.77 8.43 1.39
N GLY A 108 0.40 7.30 0.79
CA GLY A 108 1.36 6.29 0.33
C GLY A 108 2.23 5.79 1.47
N TRP A 109 3.55 5.80 1.27
CA TRP A 109 4.51 5.40 2.30
C TRP A 109 4.54 6.32 3.52
N ASP A 110 4.08 7.57 3.40
CA ASP A 110 4.11 8.56 4.48
C ASP A 110 2.97 8.37 5.50
N ASP A 111 2.03 7.46 5.23
CA ASP A 111 0.97 7.09 6.17
C ASP A 111 1.50 6.24 7.35
N PHE A 112 2.65 5.58 7.18
CA PHE A 112 3.07 4.51 8.08
C PHE A 112 4.22 4.92 8.99
N SER A 113 4.16 4.58 10.27
CA SER A 113 5.30 4.71 11.18
C SER A 113 6.41 3.72 10.85
N ASN A 114 7.59 3.91 11.43
CA ASN A 114 8.70 2.96 11.29
C ASN A 114 8.35 1.56 11.84
N GLU A 115 7.58 1.52 12.93
CA GLU A 115 7.09 0.29 13.55
C GLU A 115 6.07 -0.42 12.64
N GLU A 116 5.19 0.32 11.97
CA GLU A 116 4.24 -0.24 11.02
C GLU A 116 4.96 -0.84 9.81
N LEU A 117 5.94 -0.13 9.23
CA LEU A 117 6.75 -0.66 8.13
C LEU A 117 7.49 -1.94 8.51
N ALA A 118 8.06 -2.01 9.72
CA ALA A 118 8.69 -3.23 10.24
C ALA A 118 7.67 -4.39 10.40
N GLY A 119 6.48 -4.07 10.90
CA GLY A 119 5.37 -5.01 11.04
C GLY A 119 4.95 -5.61 9.70
N PHE A 120 4.75 -4.76 8.69
CA PHE A 120 4.43 -5.18 7.33
C PHE A 120 5.52 -6.04 6.70
N PHE A 121 6.79 -5.70 6.92
CA PHE A 121 7.89 -6.50 6.38
C PHE A 121 7.92 -7.90 7.01
N THR A 122 7.66 -7.97 8.32
CA THR A 122 7.54 -9.24 9.04
C THR A 122 6.34 -10.05 8.56
N GLU A 123 5.20 -9.41 8.35
CA GLU A 123 3.98 -10.03 7.81
C GLU A 123 4.24 -10.64 6.43
N LEU A 124 4.89 -9.91 5.52
CA LEU A 124 5.09 -10.33 4.13
C LEU A 124 6.19 -11.39 3.96
N THR A 125 7.21 -11.38 4.82
CA THR A 125 8.43 -12.19 4.60
C THR A 125 8.71 -13.20 5.70
N GLY A 126 8.06 -13.10 6.85
CA GLY A 126 8.39 -13.84 8.08
C GLY A 126 9.71 -13.40 8.75
N ARG A 127 10.41 -12.40 8.20
CA ARG A 127 11.67 -11.87 8.74
C ARG A 127 11.44 -10.57 9.50
N SER A 128 12.08 -10.41 10.65
CA SER A 128 11.99 -9.18 11.44
C SER A 128 13.26 -8.34 11.31
N LEU A 129 13.07 -7.07 10.97
CA LEU A 129 14.11 -6.03 10.95
C LEU A 129 13.61 -4.81 11.72
N ILE A 130 14.53 -4.06 12.31
CA ILE A 130 14.23 -2.81 13.02
C ILE A 130 14.46 -1.65 12.04
N VAL A 131 13.61 -0.63 12.10
CA VAL A 131 13.75 0.59 11.31
C VAL A 131 14.24 1.72 12.21
N ALA A 132 15.28 2.43 11.77
CA ALA A 132 15.88 3.57 12.46
C ALA A 132 15.08 4.86 12.30
#